data_AF-A0A1B9EA40-F1
#
_entry.id   AF-A0A1B9EA40-F1
#
_cell.length_a   1.000
_cell.length_b   1.000
_cell.length_c   1.000
_cell.angle_alpha   90.00
_cell.angle_beta   90.00
_cell.angle_gamma   90.00
#
_symmetry.space_group_name_H-M   'P 1'
#
loop_
_entity.id
_entity.type
_entity.pdbx_description
1 polymer ?
#
loop_
_entity_poly.entity_id
_entity_poly.type
_entity_poly.pdbx_seq_one_letter_code
_entity_poly.pdbx_strand_id
1 'polypeptide(L)' 'MKPLKENLLRKDATITKIQFDKEWFYKLKDIVWYLNEDLSAIESIYLPITIDGKSELTQCVTFEDILRARKEK' A
#
# COMPACT_ATOMS: atom_id res chain seq x y z
N MET A 1 -2.74 -15.41 10.30
CA MET A 1 -2.33 -14.21 9.53
C MET A 1 -1.56 -14.66 8.29
N LYS A 2 -1.90 -14.18 7.08
CA LYS A 2 -1.03 -14.41 5.92
C LYS A 2 0.32 -13.71 6.16
N PRO A 3 1.47 -14.37 5.93
CA PRO A 3 2.77 -13.72 6.04
C PRO A 3 2.86 -12.65 4.95
N LEU A 4 2.83 -11.39 5.37
CA LEU A 4 3.01 -10.28 4.45
C LEU A 4 4.50 -10.08 4.25
N LYS A 5 4.97 -10.35 3.04
CA LYS A 5 6.34 -10.08 2.62
C LYS A 5 6.31 -8.95 1.60
N GLU A 6 7.16 -7.95 1.78
CA GLU A 6 7.25 -6.83 0.84
C GLU A 6 7.49 -7.29 -0.60
N ASN A 7 8.31 -8.34 -0.78
CA ASN A 7 8.55 -8.94 -2.09
C ASN A 7 7.28 -9.47 -2.77
N LEU A 8 6.27 -9.89 -2.01
CA LEU A 8 4.99 -10.35 -2.58
C LEU A 8 4.19 -9.14 -3.06
N LEU A 9 4.08 -8.09 -2.25
CA LEU A 9 3.41 -6.84 -2.63
C LEU A 9 4.04 -6.19 -3.87
N ARG A 10 5.38 -6.22 -3.94
CA ARG A 10 6.12 -5.69 -5.11
C ARG A 10 5.90 -6.53 -6.36
N LYS A 11 5.77 -7.85 -6.23
CA LYS A 11 5.53 -8.74 -7.38
C LYS A 11 4.07 -8.77 -7.81
N ASP A 12 3.16 -8.38 -6.93
CA ASP A 12 1.73 -8.38 -7.23
C ASP A 12 1.38 -7.29 -8.25
N ALA A 13 0.68 -7.68 -9.32
CA ALA A 13 0.26 -6.78 -10.38
C ALA A 13 -1.07 -6.10 -10.06
N THR A 14 -1.87 -6.62 -9.12
CA THR A 14 -3.15 -6.02 -8.73
C THR A 14 -2.99 -4.88 -7.74
N ILE A 15 -1.78 -4.69 -7.21
CA ILE A 15 -1.47 -3.67 -6.21
C ILE A 15 -0.75 -2.52 -6.90
N THR A 16 -1.42 -1.39 -6.94
CA THR A 16 -0.86 -0.12 -7.40
C THR A 16 0.23 0.30 -6.43
N LYS A 17 1.42 0.53 -6.97
CA LYS A 17 2.60 0.93 -6.20
C LYS A 17 3.37 2.02 -6.95
N ILE A 18 3.94 2.93 -6.18
CA ILE A 18 4.79 4.00 -6.66
C ILE A 18 6.06 4.04 -5.82
N GLN A 19 7.19 4.35 -6.46
CA GLN A 19 8.43 4.60 -5.74
C GLN A 19 8.60 6.11 -5.58
N PHE A 20 8.74 6.58 -4.34
CA PHE A 20 8.94 7.99 -4.02
C PHE A 20 10.08 8.10 -3.00
N ASP A 21 11.06 8.97 -3.25
CA ASP A 21 12.24 9.17 -2.39
C ASP A 21 12.92 7.87 -1.89
N LYS A 22 12.99 6.86 -2.78
CA LYS A 22 13.54 5.50 -2.55
C LYS A 22 12.65 4.53 -1.78
N GLU A 23 11.52 4.98 -1.25
CA GLU A 23 10.54 4.13 -0.58
C GLU A 23 9.42 3.69 -1.53
N TRP A 24 8.86 2.50 -1.27
CA TRP A 24 7.71 1.99 -2.02
C TRP A 24 6.43 2.29 -1.27
N PHE A 25 5.55 3.01 -1.95
CA PHE A 25 4.22 3.33 -1.48
C PHE A 25 3.21 2.48 -2.23
N TYR A 26 2.28 1.91 -1.49
CA TYR A 26 1.22 1.05 -2.01
C TYR A 26 -0.13 1.71 -1.80
N LYS A 27 -1.00 1.63 -2.81
CA LYS A 27 -2.37 2.15 -2.70
C LYS A 27 -3.11 1.43 -1.56
N LEU A 28 -3.60 2.20 -0.59
CA LEU A 28 -4.24 1.65 0.61
C LEU A 28 -5.41 0.73 0.25
N LYS A 29 -6.24 1.15 -0.70
CA LYS A 29 -7.41 0.39 -1.17
C LYS A 29 -7.03 -1.00 -1.69
N ASP A 30 -5.92 -1.11 -2.41
CA ASP A 30 -5.47 -2.37 -2.99
C ASP A 30 -4.89 -3.28 -1.90
N ILE A 31 -4.21 -2.70 -0.91
CA ILE A 31 -3.69 -3.42 0.26
C ILE A 31 -4.82 -3.96 1.14
N VAL A 32 -5.83 -3.12 1.45
CA VAL A 32 -7.03 -3.52 2.19
C VAL A 32 -7.74 -4.68 1.48
N TRP A 33 -7.86 -4.60 0.15
CA TRP A 33 -8.44 -5.66 -0.67
C TRP A 33 -7.59 -6.93 -0.67
N TYR A 34 -6.27 -6.80 -0.85
CA TYR A 34 -5.33 -7.92 -0.88
C TYR A 34 -5.25 -8.67 0.46
N LEU A 35 -5.25 -7.93 1.56
CA LEU A 35 -5.21 -8.49 2.92
C LEU A 35 -6.58 -8.97 3.39
N ASN A 36 -7.66 -8.41 2.83
CA ASN A 36 -9.02 -8.56 3.32
C ASN A 36 -9.12 -8.17 4.82
N GLU A 37 -8.39 -7.12 5.20
CA GLU A 37 -8.30 -6.58 6.56
C GLU A 37 -8.61 -5.08 6.49
N ASP A 38 -9.34 -4.56 7.49
CA ASP A 38 -9.54 -3.13 7.61
C ASP A 38 -8.26 -2.48 8.13
N LEU A 39 -7.70 -1.57 7.33
CA LEU A 39 -6.52 -0.76 7.66
C LEU A 39 -6.89 0.72 7.66
N SER A 40 -8.14 1.07 7.94
CA SER A 40 -8.63 2.44 7.82
C SER A 40 -7.98 3.40 8.83
N ALA A 41 -7.42 2.87 9.93
CA ALA A 41 -6.74 3.62 10.98
C ALA A 41 -5.22 3.80 10.76
N ILE A 42 -4.67 3.31 9.64
CA ILE A 42 -3.23 3.39 9.35
C ILE A 42 -2.81 4.80 8.94
N GLU A 43 -1.59 5.19 9.31
CA GLU A 43 -0.98 6.40 8.77
C GLU A 43 -0.77 6.24 7.25
N SER A 44 -1.26 7.21 6.49
CA SER A 44 -1.23 7.18 5.03
C SER A 44 -1.01 8.57 4.48
N ILE A 45 -0.38 8.64 3.32
CA ILE A 45 -0.09 9.89 2.62
C ILE A 45 -0.76 9.88 1.25
N TYR A 46 -1.09 11.07 0.74
CA TYR A 46 -1.62 11.20 -0.61
C TYR A 46 -0.47 11.47 -1.57
N LEU A 47 -0.24 10.51 -2.48
CA LEU A 47 0.75 10.67 -3.54
C LEU A 47 0.05 10.73 -4.90
N PRO A 48 0.53 11.58 -5.82
CA PRO A 48 0.08 11.56 -7.20
C PRO A 48 0.62 10.30 -7.88
N ILE A 49 -0.25 9.36 -8.20
CA ILE A 49 0.10 8.17 -8.98
C ILE A 49 -0.43 8.35 -10.40
N THR A 50 0.43 8.10 -11.38
CA THR A 50 0.02 8.05 -12.78
C THR A 50 -0.53 6.66 -13.10
N ILE A 51 -1.84 6.56 -13.29
CA ILE A 51 -2.55 5.34 -13.69
C ILE A 51 -3.22 5.64 -15.04
N ASP A 52 -2.96 4.83 -16.06
CA ASP A 52 -3.52 5.03 -17.42
C ASP A 52 -3.28 6.44 -18.00
N GLY A 53 -2.11 7.02 -17.72
CA GLY A 53 -1.74 8.37 -18.19
C GLY A 53 -2.42 9.52 -17.45
N LYS A 54 -3.21 9.25 -16.41
CA LYS A 54 -3.81 10.26 -15.53
C LYS A 54 -3.12 10.26 -14.18
N SER A 55 -2.67 11.42 -13.73
CA SER A 55 -2.17 11.59 -12.36
C SER A 55 -3.36 11.78 -11.43
N GLU A 56 -3.55 10.83 -10.52
CA GLU A 56 -4.58 10.88 -9.49
C GLU A 56 -3.94 10.89 -8.10
N LEU A 57 -4.39 11.80 -7.24
CA LEU A 57 -4.02 11.80 -5.83
C LEU A 57 -4.65 10.59 -5.16
N THR A 58 -3.82 9.61 -4.86
CA THR A 58 -4.24 8.35 -4.26
C THR A 58 -3.67 8.24 -2.85
N GLN A 59 -4.50 7.74 -1.93
CA GLN A 59 -4.07 7.41 -0.58
C GLN A 59 -3.16 6.18 -0.61
N CYS A 60 -1.93 6.35 -0.12
CA CYS A 60 -0.87 5.36 -0.16
C CYS A 60 -0.26 5.15 1.23
N VAL A 61 0.29 3.96 1.42
CA VAL A 61 0.91 3.51 2.67
C VAL A 61 2.24 2.83 2.39
N THR A 62 3.16 2.92 3.34
CA THR A 62 4.42 2.18 3.27
C THR A 62 4.23 0.74 3.75
N PHE A 63 5.17 -0.13 3.40
CA PHE A 63 5.18 -1.49 3.95
C PHE A 63 5.31 -1.51 5.48
N GLU A 64 6.09 -0.60 6.05
CA GLU A 64 6.30 -0.49 7.48
C GLU A 64 5.01 -0.11 8.21
N ASP A 65 4.26 0.86 7.69
CA ASP A 65 2.97 1.24 8.28
C ASP A 65 1.98 0.08 8.24
N ILE A 66 1.94 -0.68 7.14
CA ILE A 66 1.07 -1.87 7.03
C ILE A 66 1.46 -2.89 8.09
N LEU A 67 2.77 -3.12 8.29
CA LEU A 67 3.24 -4.02 9.33
C LEU A 67 2.90 -3.53 10.73
N ARG A 68 3.01 -2.21 11.00
CA ARG A 68 2.64 -1.61 12.28
C ARG A 68 1.14 -1.77 12.55
N ALA A 69 0.28 -1.42 11.59
CA ALA A 69 -1.16 -1.57 11.71
C ALA A 69 -1.58 -3.03 11.93
N ARG A 70 -0.82 -3.99 11.39
CA ARG A 70 -1.05 -5.43 11.61
C ARG A 70 -0.43 -5.97 12.89
N LYS A 71 0.43 -5.20 13.57
CA LYS A 71 1.17 -5.66 14.77
C LYS A 71 0.41 -5.47 16.09
N GLU A 72 -0.83 -4.99 16.05
CA GLU A 72 -1.72 -4.96 17.21
C GLU A 72 -2.89 -5.93 17.04
N LYS A 73 -2.61 -7.22 17.28
CA LYS A 73 -3.60 -8.19 17.77
C LYS A 73 -2.93 -9.40 18.40
#